data_AF-F0X9J4-F1
#
_entry.id   AF-F0X9J4-F1
#
_cell.length_a   1.000
_cell.length_b   1.000
_cell.length_c   1.000
_cell.angle_alpha   90.00
_cell.angle_beta   90.00
_cell.angle_gamma   90.00
#
_symmetry.space_group_name_H-M   'P 1'
#
loop_
_entity.id
_entity.type
_entity.pdbx_description
1 polymer ?
#
loop_
_entity_poly.entity_id
_entity_poly.type
_entity_poly.pdbx_seq_one_letter_code
_entity_poly.pdbx_strand_id
1 'polypeptide(L)'
;MERSRGVCKCATYEDLATQQSELNPSIADLARYLGQQPAQSSTMISLDYLCGDQALAESKYIGENDLEKILDGIFDGDEQRHVILVEDIEPRLISLLGEKLDIDPVFFAGHITTNFGDIEHVPPPPSLALLPSQIAAAEYLHTHYQRVMDLGNADLFQGAAYALKTNSNIVRNVRRLPALSGRQLGLAHLVRYLRYQPPPGFTVANPSLLSLCYYPIRISLAEWNLYIHLTSRCVKHYEYTLSSAQNRLHDDDIKDLQRWRRRSKQSQHKLLLVEAFVDHWRQQEADGRPTWDMALMDIRYLRQQLEQYSISLEQMISVATSMVQLIDSRRSLQDAANVKQLTLIALIFVPLSWVASLFSLSDKYAPGHEKFWVYIATALSVLFLVLLLSALRYSHVEGFLKSSIGRLSLIRRVKINAGPA
;
A
#
# COMPACT_ATOMS: atom_id res chain seq x y z
N MET A 1 -32.48 21.14 29.13
CA MET A 1 -33.21 20.28 28.18
C MET A 1 -32.93 18.85 28.57
N GLU A 2 -33.81 18.30 29.40
CA GLU A 2 -33.73 16.96 29.96
C GLU A 2 -33.83 15.91 28.84
N ARG A 3 -32.79 15.08 28.69
CA ARG A 3 -32.93 13.81 27.96
C ARG A 3 -33.48 12.79 28.94
N SER A 4 -34.73 12.44 28.70
CA SER A 4 -35.44 11.31 29.27
C SER A 4 -34.55 10.06 29.34
N ARG A 5 -34.24 9.61 30.56
CA ARG A 5 -33.72 8.28 30.84
C ARG A 5 -34.80 7.25 30.50
N GLY A 6 -34.85 6.84 29.24
CA GLY A 6 -35.48 5.59 28.84
C GLY A 6 -34.61 4.43 29.36
N VAL A 7 -35.23 3.50 30.07
CA VAL A 7 -34.61 2.29 30.60
C VAL A 7 -34.07 1.45 29.43
N CYS A 8 -32.77 1.53 29.16
CA CYS A 8 -32.11 0.59 28.26
C CYS A 8 -31.87 -0.72 29.02
N LYS A 9 -32.33 -1.83 28.43
CA LYS A 9 -31.90 -3.20 28.76
C LYS A 9 -30.37 -3.22 28.86
N CYS A 10 -29.80 -4.03 29.76
CA CYS A 10 -28.34 -4.28 29.82
C CYS A 10 -27.82 -4.53 28.40
N ALA A 11 -27.19 -3.52 27.81
CA ALA A 11 -26.70 -3.57 26.45
C ALA A 11 -25.43 -4.41 26.49
N THR A 12 -25.38 -5.47 25.68
CA THR A 12 -24.17 -6.27 25.56
C THR A 12 -23.07 -5.44 24.89
N TYR A 13 -21.81 -5.85 25.05
CA TYR A 13 -20.69 -5.18 24.37
C TYR A 13 -20.87 -5.15 22.84
N GLU A 14 -21.51 -6.17 22.28
CA GLU A 14 -21.88 -6.26 20.85
C GLU A 14 -22.91 -5.20 20.46
N ASP A 15 -23.95 -4.99 21.27
CA ASP A 15 -24.95 -3.93 21.04
C ASP A 15 -24.30 -2.55 21.07
N LEU A 16 -23.39 -2.33 22.02
CA LEU A 16 -22.65 -1.08 22.16
C LEU A 16 -21.76 -0.83 20.93
N ALA A 17 -20.97 -1.81 20.50
CA ALA A 17 -20.13 -1.70 19.31
C ALA A 17 -20.96 -1.45 18.04
N THR A 18 -22.13 -2.10 17.93
CA THR A 18 -23.06 -1.93 16.80
C THR A 18 -23.60 -0.51 16.76
N GLN A 19 -24.10 0.01 17.89
CA GLN A 19 -24.60 1.37 17.98
C GLN A 19 -23.51 2.42 17.68
N GLN A 20 -22.29 2.22 18.20
CA GLN A 20 -21.19 3.12 17.92
C GLN A 20 -20.77 3.09 16.44
N SER A 21 -20.89 1.95 15.76
CA SER A 21 -20.54 1.83 14.35
C SER A 21 -21.42 2.68 13.42
N GLU A 22 -22.66 2.99 13.82
CA GLU A 22 -23.55 3.88 13.07
C GLU A 22 -23.04 5.33 13.07
N LEU A 23 -22.44 5.76 14.18
CA LEU A 23 -21.89 7.11 14.35
C LEU A 23 -20.43 7.21 13.88
N ASN A 24 -19.67 6.13 14.04
CA ASN A 24 -18.27 6.04 13.68
C ASN A 24 -18.03 4.81 12.78
N PRO A 25 -18.02 5.01 11.45
CA PRO A 25 -17.81 3.93 10.49
C PRO A 25 -16.50 3.14 10.66
N SER A 26 -15.48 3.71 11.34
CA SER A 26 -14.21 3.01 11.60
C SER A 26 -14.35 1.79 12.53
N ILE A 27 -15.47 1.67 13.24
CA ILE A 27 -15.78 0.56 14.17
C ILE A 27 -16.59 -0.55 13.46
N ALA A 28 -17.07 -0.33 12.24
CA ALA A 28 -17.95 -1.26 11.54
C ALA A 28 -17.36 -2.68 11.36
N ASP A 29 -16.03 -2.78 11.20
CA ASP A 29 -15.34 -4.07 11.09
C ASP A 29 -15.34 -4.85 12.42
N LEU A 30 -15.27 -4.16 13.56
CA LEU A 30 -15.41 -4.77 14.88
C LEU A 30 -16.82 -5.31 15.09
N ALA A 31 -17.85 -4.50 14.81
CA ALA A 31 -19.24 -4.93 14.95
C ALA A 31 -19.53 -6.18 14.11
N ARG A 32 -19.00 -6.23 12.87
CA ARG A 32 -19.11 -7.41 12.01
C ARG A 32 -18.32 -8.61 12.55
N TYR A 33 -17.21 -8.39 13.23
CA TYR A 33 -16.38 -9.46 13.80
C TYR A 33 -17.02 -10.08 15.05
N LEU A 34 -17.66 -9.28 15.90
CA LEU A 34 -18.33 -9.76 17.11
C LEU A 34 -19.45 -10.76 16.81
N GLY A 35 -20.16 -10.59 15.70
CA GLY A 35 -21.20 -11.53 15.24
C GLY A 35 -20.68 -12.79 14.52
N GLN A 36 -19.37 -12.99 14.38
CA GLN A 36 -18.80 -14.16 13.69
C GLN A 36 -18.46 -15.31 14.65
N GLN A 37 -18.41 -16.53 14.12
CA GLN A 37 -17.87 -17.67 14.86
C GLN A 37 -16.34 -17.68 14.79
N PRO A 38 -15.64 -18.03 15.90
CA PRO A 38 -14.18 -18.13 15.88
C PRO A 38 -13.73 -19.27 14.96
N ALA A 39 -12.64 -19.05 14.24
CA ALA A 39 -11.99 -20.07 13.42
C ALA A 39 -11.13 -21.02 14.26
N GLN A 40 -10.52 -20.51 15.34
CA GLN A 40 -9.62 -21.22 16.25
C GLN A 40 -9.78 -20.66 17.69
N SER A 41 -9.38 -21.43 18.70
CA SER A 41 -9.38 -20.97 20.09
C SER A 41 -8.21 -20.03 20.37
N SER A 42 -8.47 -18.95 21.11
CA SER A 42 -7.42 -18.03 21.56
C SER A 42 -6.46 -18.70 22.54
N THR A 43 -5.19 -18.29 22.50
CA THR A 43 -4.19 -18.71 23.48
C THR A 43 -3.96 -17.57 24.46
N MET A 44 -4.08 -17.84 25.75
CA MET A 44 -3.90 -16.84 26.81
C MET A 44 -2.79 -17.24 27.78
N ILE A 45 -1.94 -16.28 28.12
CA ILE A 45 -0.83 -16.45 29.07
C ILE A 45 -0.93 -15.36 30.12
N SER A 46 -1.01 -15.73 31.40
CA SER A 46 -0.86 -14.80 32.52
C SER A 46 0.60 -14.74 32.96
N LEU A 47 1.05 -13.55 33.28
CA LEU A 47 2.31 -13.26 33.96
C LEU A 47 1.98 -12.58 35.28
N ASP A 48 2.17 -13.31 36.38
CA ASP A 48 1.76 -12.84 37.70
C ASP A 48 2.99 -12.28 38.45
N TYR A 49 2.86 -11.04 38.94
CA TYR A 49 3.89 -10.34 39.72
C TYR A 49 3.40 -10.12 41.16
N LEU A 50 4.18 -10.54 42.14
CA LEU A 50 3.91 -10.30 43.55
C LEU A 50 4.43 -8.90 43.95
N CYS A 51 3.58 -8.05 44.53
CA CYS A 51 4.01 -6.74 45.01
C CYS A 51 4.90 -6.90 46.26
N GLY A 52 6.22 -6.74 46.09
CA GLY A 52 7.16 -6.75 47.22
C GLY A 52 8.54 -7.30 46.88
N ASP A 53 8.63 -8.24 45.94
CA ASP A 53 9.89 -8.77 45.43
C ASP A 53 10.13 -8.36 43.98
N GLN A 54 11.39 -8.13 43.60
CA GLN A 54 11.84 -8.18 42.20
C GLN A 54 11.79 -9.62 41.65
N ALA A 55 10.78 -10.40 42.05
CA ALA A 55 10.63 -11.81 41.72
C ALA A 55 10.18 -11.95 40.28
N LEU A 56 10.89 -12.81 39.56
CA LEU A 56 10.62 -13.25 38.20
C LEU A 56 9.13 -13.60 38.06
N ALA A 57 8.46 -13.04 37.05
CA ALA A 57 7.07 -13.35 36.78
C ALA A 57 6.91 -14.86 36.50
N GLU A 58 5.92 -15.48 37.16
CA GLU A 58 5.50 -16.83 36.81
C GLU A 58 4.58 -16.76 35.58
N SER A 59 4.91 -17.51 34.53
CA SER A 59 4.11 -17.58 33.32
C SER A 59 3.23 -18.81 33.34
N LYS A 60 1.91 -18.63 33.25
CA LYS A 60 0.94 -19.73 33.23
C LYS A 60 -0.02 -19.59 32.06
N TYR A 61 -0.29 -20.70 31.37
CA TYR A 61 -1.39 -20.75 30.40
C TYR A 61 -2.72 -20.75 31.15
N ILE A 62 -3.64 -19.89 30.75
CA ILE A 62 -4.94 -19.71 31.41
C ILE A 62 -6.09 -20.01 30.43
N GLY A 63 -7.19 -20.56 30.95
CA GLY A 63 -8.45 -20.68 30.23
C GLY A 63 -9.38 -19.49 30.48
N GLU A 64 -10.51 -19.44 29.78
CA GLU A 64 -11.53 -18.39 29.94
C GLU A 64 -12.06 -18.30 31.39
N ASN A 65 -12.36 -19.43 32.02
CA ASN A 65 -12.80 -19.47 33.43
C ASN A 65 -11.75 -18.94 34.41
N ASP A 66 -10.46 -19.09 34.10
CA ASP A 66 -9.39 -18.56 34.95
C ASP A 66 -9.26 -17.04 34.75
N LEU A 67 -9.44 -16.57 33.52
CA LEU A 67 -9.50 -15.14 33.22
C LEU A 67 -10.67 -14.46 33.93
N GLU A 68 -11.88 -15.04 33.91
CA GLU A 68 -13.04 -14.46 34.62
C GLU A 68 -12.76 -14.27 36.11
N LYS A 69 -12.13 -15.25 36.76
CA LYS A 69 -11.71 -15.15 38.17
C LYS A 69 -10.69 -14.04 38.38
N ILE A 70 -9.72 -13.91 37.49
CA ILE A 70 -8.72 -12.84 37.56
C ILE A 70 -9.42 -11.49 37.44
N LEU A 71 -10.30 -11.32 36.44
CA LEU A 71 -11.04 -10.08 36.19
C LEU A 71 -11.95 -9.69 37.36
N ASP A 72 -12.64 -10.65 37.96
CA ASP A 72 -13.48 -10.42 39.14
C ASP A 72 -12.64 -10.02 40.35
N GLY A 73 -11.43 -10.57 40.49
CA GLY A 73 -10.47 -10.24 41.56
C GLY A 73 -9.74 -8.90 41.42
N ILE A 74 -9.78 -8.25 40.23
CA ILE A 74 -9.08 -6.95 40.00
C ILE A 74 -9.57 -5.87 40.98
N PHE A 75 -10.85 -5.89 41.35
CA PHE A 75 -11.46 -4.87 42.19
C PHE A 75 -11.40 -5.19 43.69
N ASP A 76 -10.91 -6.38 44.07
CA ASP A 76 -10.82 -6.83 45.46
C ASP A 76 -9.53 -6.37 46.18
N GLY A 77 -8.70 -5.55 45.52
CA GLY A 77 -7.52 -4.94 46.12
C GLY A 77 -6.34 -5.89 46.30
N ASP A 78 -6.27 -6.94 45.47
CA ASP A 78 -5.22 -7.95 45.56
C ASP A 78 -3.81 -7.35 45.37
N GLU A 79 -2.84 -7.84 46.14
CA GLU A 79 -1.43 -7.39 46.10
C GLU A 79 -0.70 -7.94 44.86
N GLN A 80 -1.40 -8.64 43.96
CA GLN A 80 -0.86 -9.21 42.74
C GLN A 80 -1.13 -8.32 41.53
N ARG A 81 -0.12 -8.19 40.66
CA ARG A 81 -0.25 -7.53 39.35
C ARG A 81 -0.21 -8.59 38.27
N HIS A 82 -1.22 -8.61 37.41
CA HIS A 82 -1.33 -9.55 36.30
C HIS A 82 -1.03 -8.85 34.98
N VAL A 83 -0.16 -9.44 34.15
CA VAL A 83 0.02 -9.07 32.75
C VAL A 83 -0.51 -10.23 31.90
N ILE A 84 -1.58 -9.96 31.15
CA ILE A 84 -2.27 -10.97 30.36
C ILE A 84 -1.92 -10.78 28.89
N LEU A 85 -1.42 -11.84 28.27
CA LEU A 85 -1.12 -11.90 26.85
C LEU A 85 -2.17 -12.76 26.17
N VAL A 86 -2.90 -12.16 25.24
CA VAL A 86 -3.93 -12.84 24.43
C VAL A 86 -3.46 -12.92 22.99
N GLU A 87 -3.30 -14.15 22.49
CA GLU A 87 -2.98 -14.43 21.09
C GLU A 87 -4.22 -14.94 20.35
N ASP A 88 -4.41 -14.42 19.14
CA ASP A 88 -5.54 -14.73 18.25
C ASP A 88 -6.92 -14.61 18.91
N ILE A 89 -7.20 -13.44 19.48
CA ILE A 89 -8.39 -13.14 20.27
C ILE A 89 -9.71 -13.45 19.54
N GLU A 90 -10.58 -14.21 20.19
CA GLU A 90 -11.90 -14.59 19.69
C GLU A 90 -12.99 -13.54 19.99
N PRO A 91 -14.10 -13.50 19.23
CA PRO A 91 -15.18 -12.54 19.43
C PRO A 91 -15.75 -12.49 20.85
N ARG A 92 -15.94 -13.65 21.49
CA ARG A 92 -16.50 -13.76 22.85
C ARG A 92 -15.57 -13.14 23.89
N LEU A 93 -14.28 -13.38 23.76
CA LEU A 93 -13.25 -12.84 24.64
C LEU A 93 -13.16 -11.31 24.53
N ILE A 94 -13.39 -10.74 23.34
CA ILE A 94 -13.52 -9.28 23.18
C ILE A 94 -14.72 -8.75 23.96
N SER A 95 -15.89 -9.38 23.85
CA SER A 95 -17.07 -8.95 24.59
C SER A 95 -16.86 -9.04 26.10
N LEU A 96 -16.27 -10.13 26.59
CA LEU A 96 -15.97 -10.33 28.01
C LEU A 96 -15.02 -9.25 28.54
N LEU A 97 -13.89 -9.04 27.86
CA LEU A 97 -12.91 -8.01 28.25
C LEU A 97 -13.48 -6.61 28.15
N GLY A 98 -14.23 -6.33 27.08
CA GLY A 98 -14.88 -5.06 26.83
C GLY A 98 -15.87 -4.67 27.93
N GLU A 99 -16.71 -5.62 28.36
CA GLU A 99 -17.70 -5.40 29.42
C GLU A 99 -17.06 -5.30 30.81
N LYS A 100 -16.11 -6.19 31.13
CA LYS A 100 -15.50 -6.26 32.47
C LYS A 100 -14.52 -5.12 32.75
N LEU A 101 -13.83 -4.63 31.72
CA LEU A 101 -12.81 -3.58 31.85
C LEU A 101 -13.29 -2.21 31.32
N ASP A 102 -14.56 -2.10 30.91
CA ASP A 102 -15.15 -0.88 30.33
C ASP A 102 -14.31 -0.30 29.17
N ILE A 103 -13.86 -1.17 28.26
CA ILE A 103 -12.97 -0.79 27.15
C ILE A 103 -13.78 -0.20 26.00
N ASP A 104 -13.46 1.02 25.57
CA ASP A 104 -14.06 1.63 24.39
C ASP A 104 -13.87 0.77 23.12
N PRO A 105 -14.93 0.46 22.33
CA PRO A 105 -14.82 -0.32 21.09
C PRO A 105 -13.79 0.17 20.08
N VAL A 106 -13.45 1.46 20.08
CA VAL A 106 -12.38 2.02 19.24
C VAL A 106 -11.04 1.30 19.49
N PHE A 107 -10.77 0.85 20.72
CA PHE A 107 -9.59 0.06 21.08
C PHE A 107 -9.51 -1.23 20.26
N PHE A 108 -10.56 -2.06 20.32
CA PHE A 108 -10.59 -3.33 19.60
C PHE A 108 -10.74 -3.12 18.09
N ALA A 109 -11.44 -2.08 17.65
CA ALA A 109 -11.49 -1.72 16.23
C ALA A 109 -10.09 -1.43 15.67
N GLY A 110 -9.21 -0.80 16.45
CA GLY A 110 -7.81 -0.62 16.09
C GLY A 110 -7.07 -1.94 15.84
N HIS A 111 -7.38 -2.97 16.63
CA HIS A 111 -6.78 -4.31 16.55
C HIS A 111 -7.37 -5.18 15.42
N ILE A 112 -8.69 -5.13 15.21
CA ILE A 112 -9.42 -5.94 14.22
C ILE A 112 -9.23 -5.40 12.80
N THR A 113 -9.16 -4.08 12.62
CA THR A 113 -9.11 -3.48 11.28
C THR A 113 -7.69 -3.56 10.72
N THR A 114 -7.40 -4.65 10.00
CA THR A 114 -6.06 -4.95 9.48
C THR A 114 -5.81 -4.47 8.05
N ASN A 115 -6.86 -4.06 7.33
CA ASN A 115 -6.76 -3.65 5.94
C ASN A 115 -7.00 -2.15 5.77
N PHE A 116 -6.00 -1.48 5.22
CA PHE A 116 -6.09 -0.07 4.82
C PHE A 116 -6.58 -0.04 3.37
N GLY A 117 -7.88 -0.27 3.18
CA GLY A 117 -8.53 -0.21 1.87
C GLY A 117 -8.51 1.21 1.29
N ASP A 118 -8.82 1.34 0.01
CA ASP A 118 -9.08 2.66 -0.57
C ASP A 118 -10.33 3.25 0.14
N ILE A 119 -10.18 4.46 0.68
CA ILE A 119 -11.20 5.13 1.51
C ILE A 119 -12.54 5.30 0.76
N GLU A 120 -12.48 5.27 -0.56
CA GLU A 120 -13.64 5.31 -1.47
C GLU A 120 -14.59 4.10 -1.32
N HIS A 121 -14.10 2.99 -0.76
CA HIS A 121 -14.85 1.73 -0.68
C HIS A 121 -15.00 1.20 0.74
N VAL A 122 -14.13 1.60 1.66
CA VAL A 122 -14.10 1.08 3.04
C VAL A 122 -13.76 2.24 3.99
N PRO A 123 -14.41 2.34 5.16
CA PRO A 123 -14.06 3.34 6.15
C PRO A 123 -12.59 3.22 6.58
N PRO A 124 -11.92 4.34 6.89
CA PRO A 124 -10.55 4.30 7.37
C PRO A 124 -10.48 3.65 8.76
N PRO A 125 -9.40 2.89 9.07
CA PRO A 125 -9.18 2.37 10.42
C PRO A 125 -9.03 3.49 11.44
N PRO A 126 -9.24 3.24 12.74
CA PRO A 126 -9.08 4.23 13.80
C PRO A 126 -7.72 4.96 13.77
N SER A 127 -6.64 4.27 13.41
CA SER A 127 -5.29 4.86 13.29
C SER A 127 -5.16 5.95 12.21
N LEU A 128 -6.06 5.98 11.22
CA LEU A 128 -6.15 7.03 10.20
C LEU A 128 -7.28 8.02 10.46
N ALA A 129 -8.37 7.57 11.10
CA ALA A 129 -9.53 8.39 11.37
C ALA A 129 -9.31 9.35 12.56
N LEU A 130 -8.53 8.94 13.55
CA LEU A 130 -8.24 9.73 14.75
C LEU A 130 -7.01 10.61 14.56
N LEU A 131 -7.02 11.76 15.24
CA LEU A 131 -5.88 12.67 15.22
C LEU A 131 -4.71 12.10 16.02
N PRO A 132 -3.45 12.38 15.63
CA PRO A 132 -2.27 11.90 16.36
C PRO A 132 -2.27 12.29 17.84
N SER A 133 -2.82 13.46 18.21
CA SER A 133 -2.92 13.89 19.61
C SER A 133 -3.89 13.03 20.43
N GLN A 134 -5.00 12.60 19.83
CA GLN A 134 -5.97 11.71 20.49
C GLN A 134 -5.38 10.31 20.68
N ILE A 135 -4.68 9.81 19.65
CA ILE A 135 -4.00 8.51 19.71
C ILE A 135 -2.85 8.56 20.73
N ALA A 136 -2.09 9.66 20.77
CA ALA A 136 -0.97 9.80 21.70
C ALA A 136 -1.40 9.90 23.17
N ALA A 137 -2.53 10.56 23.44
CA ALA A 137 -3.07 10.70 24.80
C ALA A 137 -3.85 9.47 25.29
N ALA A 138 -4.07 8.47 24.44
CA ALA A 138 -4.77 7.26 24.83
C ALA A 138 -3.96 6.43 25.84
N GLU A 139 -4.64 5.78 26.78
CA GLU A 139 -4.04 4.88 27.79
C GLU A 139 -3.70 3.49 27.23
N TYR A 140 -3.59 3.38 25.91
CA TYR A 140 -3.23 2.16 25.21
C TYR A 140 -2.37 2.47 23.99
N LEU A 141 -1.61 1.48 23.54
CA LEU A 141 -0.78 1.60 22.35
C LEU A 141 -1.14 0.54 21.32
N HIS A 142 -1.60 0.98 20.15
CA HIS A 142 -1.69 0.11 18.99
C HIS A 142 -0.40 0.16 18.17
N THR A 143 0.45 -0.87 18.34
CA THR A 143 1.67 -1.01 17.53
C THR A 143 1.42 -1.87 16.29
N HIS A 144 1.81 -1.36 15.12
CA HIS A 144 1.82 -2.17 13.91
C HIS A 144 3.12 -2.96 13.82
N TYR A 145 2.98 -4.27 13.88
CA TYR A 145 4.08 -5.23 13.73
C TYR A 145 4.22 -5.66 12.27
N GLN A 146 5.34 -5.30 11.64
CA GLN A 146 5.63 -5.62 10.24
C GLN A 146 6.77 -6.64 10.15
N ARG A 147 6.45 -7.93 10.19
CA ARG A 147 7.46 -9.00 10.06
C ARG A 147 7.83 -9.26 8.60
N VAL A 148 9.12 -9.31 8.32
CA VAL A 148 9.63 -9.85 7.05
C VAL A 148 9.67 -11.37 7.16
N MET A 149 8.90 -12.07 6.32
CA MET A 149 8.84 -13.53 6.30
C MET A 149 9.40 -14.06 4.98
N ASP A 150 10.16 -15.14 5.07
CA ASP A 150 10.47 -15.94 3.89
C ASP A 150 9.39 -17.00 3.69
N LEU A 151 8.92 -17.09 2.45
CA LEU A 151 7.87 -18.01 2.02
C LEU A 151 8.45 -19.22 1.28
N GLY A 152 9.77 -19.30 1.12
CA GLY A 152 10.46 -20.37 0.39
C GLY A 152 10.67 -20.04 -1.09
N ASN A 153 10.70 -21.07 -1.96
CA ASN A 153 11.02 -20.89 -3.37
C ASN A 153 9.91 -20.11 -4.10
N ALA A 154 10.29 -19.07 -4.84
CA ALA A 154 9.39 -18.21 -5.60
C ALA A 154 8.61 -18.95 -6.70
N ASP A 155 9.18 -20.03 -7.26
CA ASP A 155 8.53 -20.81 -8.31
C ASP A 155 7.20 -21.42 -7.85
N LEU A 156 7.11 -21.77 -6.55
CA LEU A 156 5.90 -22.30 -5.93
C LEU A 156 4.74 -21.28 -5.92
N PHE A 157 5.04 -20.00 -6.16
CA PHE A 157 4.09 -18.90 -6.07
C PHE A 157 3.83 -18.19 -7.40
N GLN A 158 4.29 -18.71 -8.55
CA GLN A 158 4.10 -18.05 -9.86
C GLN A 158 2.62 -17.83 -10.23
N GLY A 159 1.70 -18.67 -9.73
CA GLY A 159 0.24 -18.53 -9.88
C GLY A 159 -0.52 -18.10 -8.63
N ALA A 160 0.18 -17.80 -7.52
CA ALA A 160 -0.46 -17.45 -6.26
C ALA A 160 -0.92 -15.98 -6.25
N ALA A 161 -2.01 -15.70 -5.54
CA ALA A 161 -2.50 -14.34 -5.36
C ALA A 161 -1.45 -13.46 -4.67
N TYR A 162 -1.40 -12.18 -5.05
CA TYR A 162 -0.49 -11.19 -4.46
C TYR A 162 -0.66 -11.03 -2.93
N ALA A 163 -1.88 -11.19 -2.45
CA ALA A 163 -2.23 -11.14 -1.04
C ALA A 163 -2.65 -12.54 -0.56
N LEU A 164 -1.79 -13.17 0.23
CA LEU A 164 -2.14 -14.35 1.01
C LEU A 164 -2.77 -13.90 2.33
N LYS A 165 -3.51 -14.79 2.98
CA LYS A 165 -4.22 -14.52 4.23
C LYS A 165 -3.77 -15.49 5.31
N THR A 166 -3.59 -15.02 6.53
CA THR A 166 -3.33 -15.89 7.68
C THR A 166 -4.58 -16.72 8.01
N ASN A 167 -4.35 -17.94 8.51
CA ASN A 167 -5.40 -18.78 9.08
C ASN A 167 -5.49 -18.52 10.59
N SER A 168 -6.00 -17.35 10.95
CA SER A 168 -6.17 -16.85 12.32
C SER A 168 -7.55 -16.19 12.41
N ASN A 169 -8.13 -16.10 13.61
CA ASN A 169 -9.44 -15.46 13.83
C ASN A 169 -9.48 -14.06 13.21
N ILE A 170 -8.43 -13.27 13.43
CA ILE A 170 -8.23 -11.99 12.75
C ILE A 170 -7.39 -12.23 11.51
N VAL A 171 -8.02 -12.14 10.34
CA VAL A 171 -7.33 -12.36 9.06
C VAL A 171 -6.35 -11.23 8.78
N ARG A 172 -5.06 -11.58 8.63
CA ARG A 172 -3.99 -10.63 8.30
C ARG A 172 -3.45 -10.89 6.89
N ASN A 173 -3.10 -9.82 6.20
CA ASN A 173 -2.54 -9.90 4.85
C ASN A 173 -1.05 -10.28 4.89
N VAL A 174 -0.70 -11.36 4.22
CA VAL A 174 0.68 -11.72 3.89
C VAL A 174 0.92 -11.30 2.45
N ARG A 175 1.61 -10.17 2.26
CA ARG A 175 1.86 -9.61 0.93
C ARG A 175 3.12 -10.23 0.34
N ARG A 176 2.98 -10.86 -0.83
CA ARG A 176 4.13 -11.40 -1.56
C ARG A 176 5.00 -10.24 -2.04
N LEU A 177 6.29 -10.36 -1.83
CA LEU A 177 7.30 -9.45 -2.36
C LEU A 177 8.01 -10.13 -3.54
N PRO A 178 8.72 -9.37 -4.39
CA PRO A 178 9.62 -9.95 -5.38
C PRO A 178 10.58 -10.95 -4.72
N ALA A 179 10.91 -12.05 -5.43
CA ALA A 179 11.76 -13.11 -4.92
C ALA A 179 13.16 -12.59 -4.55
N LEU A 180 13.57 -12.73 -3.28
CA LEU A 180 14.86 -12.24 -2.81
C LEU A 180 15.54 -13.27 -1.89
N SER A 181 16.59 -13.92 -2.42
CA SER A 181 17.64 -14.66 -1.68
C SER A 181 17.20 -15.75 -0.66
N GLY A 182 15.97 -16.28 -0.75
CA GLY A 182 15.56 -17.64 -0.34
C GLY A 182 15.91 -18.18 1.06
N ARG A 183 15.77 -17.40 2.16
CA ARG A 183 15.93 -17.91 3.54
C ARG A 183 15.09 -17.21 4.63
N GLN A 184 14.68 -17.98 5.65
CA GLN A 184 13.64 -17.69 6.67
C GLN A 184 14.17 -17.33 8.08
N LEU A 185 13.48 -16.41 8.79
CA LEU A 185 13.71 -15.96 10.17
C LEU A 185 12.35 -15.74 10.90
N GLY A 186 12.29 -15.88 12.24
CA GLY A 186 11.09 -15.67 13.07
C GLY A 186 11.40 -15.34 14.55
N LEU A 187 10.40 -14.86 15.32
CA LEU A 187 10.55 -14.49 16.74
C LEU A 187 9.50 -15.12 17.66
N ALA A 188 9.99 -15.58 18.82
CA ALA A 188 9.29 -16.18 19.97
C ALA A 188 9.77 -15.57 21.33
N HIS A 189 9.87 -14.24 21.44
CA HIS A 189 10.72 -13.60 22.47
C HIS A 189 10.02 -12.71 23.52
N LEU A 190 8.75 -12.28 23.37
CA LEU A 190 8.14 -11.29 24.29
C LEU A 190 7.97 -11.82 25.73
N VAL A 191 7.40 -13.02 25.87
CA VAL A 191 7.22 -13.70 27.18
C VAL A 191 8.56 -13.91 27.88
N ARG A 192 9.61 -14.23 27.11
CA ARG A 192 10.97 -14.38 27.64
C ARG A 192 11.52 -13.05 28.16
N TYR A 193 11.33 -11.94 27.44
CA TYR A 193 11.84 -10.65 27.90
C TYR A 193 11.14 -10.20 29.20
N LEU A 194 9.80 -10.24 29.24
CA LEU A 194 9.03 -9.84 30.42
C LEU A 194 9.30 -10.69 31.67
N ARG A 195 9.71 -11.96 31.48
CA ARG A 195 10.05 -12.88 32.57
C ARG A 195 11.45 -12.67 33.15
N TYR A 196 12.45 -12.43 32.31
CA TYR A 196 13.86 -12.49 32.73
C TYR A 196 14.54 -11.12 32.85
N GLN A 197 14.01 -10.07 32.22
CA GLN A 197 14.54 -8.71 32.31
C GLN A 197 13.36 -7.76 32.47
N PRO A 198 13.15 -7.15 33.66
CA PRO A 198 12.12 -6.13 33.78
C PRO A 198 12.47 -4.94 32.88
N PRO A 199 11.47 -4.31 32.24
CA PRO A 199 11.73 -3.15 31.42
C PRO A 199 12.37 -2.02 32.23
N PRO A 200 13.17 -1.15 31.59
CA PRO A 200 13.77 -0.01 32.26
C PRO A 200 12.67 0.90 32.81
N GLY A 201 12.75 1.22 34.11
CA GLY A 201 11.75 2.03 34.82
C GLY A 201 10.50 1.25 35.25
N PHE A 202 10.43 -0.06 35.01
CA PHE A 202 9.31 -0.88 35.47
C PHE A 202 9.40 -1.12 36.99
N THR A 203 8.32 -0.77 37.69
CA THR A 203 8.13 -1.13 39.10
C THR A 203 6.78 -1.83 39.25
N VAL A 204 6.74 -2.94 39.98
CA VAL A 204 5.50 -3.72 40.19
C VAL A 204 4.46 -2.91 40.98
N ALA A 205 4.92 -2.04 41.90
CA ALA A 205 4.05 -1.20 42.71
C ALA A 205 3.26 -0.18 41.86
N ASN A 206 3.92 0.42 40.86
CA ASN A 206 3.32 1.39 39.94
C ASN A 206 3.86 1.16 38.51
N PRO A 207 3.27 0.22 37.75
CA PRO A 207 3.72 -0.08 36.40
C PRO A 207 3.36 1.09 35.47
N SER A 208 4.38 1.74 34.93
CA SER A 208 4.18 2.84 33.98
C SER A 208 3.77 2.30 32.61
N LEU A 209 2.88 2.98 31.90
CA LEU A 209 2.40 2.54 30.58
C LEU A 209 3.56 2.41 29.59
N LEU A 210 4.51 3.34 29.64
CA LEU A 210 5.72 3.27 28.83
C LEU A 210 6.56 2.04 29.19
N SER A 211 6.80 1.78 30.47
CA SER A 211 7.61 0.64 30.91
C SER A 211 7.05 -0.69 30.38
N LEU A 212 5.72 -0.88 30.42
CA LEU A 212 5.05 -2.05 29.84
C LEU A 212 5.19 -2.11 28.31
N CYS A 213 5.09 -0.97 27.64
CA CYS A 213 5.22 -0.86 26.19
C CYS A 213 6.66 -0.99 25.67
N TYR A 214 7.68 -0.94 26.54
CA TYR A 214 9.09 -0.93 26.13
C TYR A 214 9.48 -2.11 25.23
N TYR A 215 9.25 -3.35 25.66
CA TYR A 215 9.61 -4.51 24.86
C TYR A 215 8.78 -4.65 23.58
N PRO A 216 7.44 -4.50 23.60
CA PRO A 216 6.63 -4.47 22.38
C PRO A 216 7.12 -3.43 21.35
N ILE A 217 7.44 -2.21 21.80
CA ILE A 217 7.98 -1.15 20.92
C ILE A 217 9.34 -1.57 20.38
N ARG A 218 10.29 -1.98 21.22
CA ARG A 218 11.65 -2.37 20.79
C ARG A 218 11.64 -3.54 19.79
N ILE A 219 10.81 -4.55 20.04
CA ILE A 219 10.64 -5.70 19.13
C ILE A 219 10.05 -5.22 17.81
N SER A 220 9.03 -4.37 17.85
CA SER A 220 8.45 -3.79 16.64
C SER A 220 9.47 -2.97 15.85
N LEU A 221 10.26 -2.12 16.51
CA LEU A 221 11.30 -1.30 15.87
C LEU A 221 12.41 -2.14 15.22
N ALA A 222 12.80 -3.26 15.84
CA ALA A 222 13.76 -4.19 15.26
C ALA A 222 13.26 -4.76 13.92
N GLU A 223 11.98 -5.14 13.84
CA GLU A 223 11.36 -5.60 12.60
C GLU A 223 11.19 -4.48 11.58
N TRP A 224 10.83 -3.27 12.03
CA TRP A 224 10.81 -2.09 11.17
C TRP A 224 12.19 -1.82 10.56
N ASN A 225 13.28 -2.02 11.31
CA ASN A 225 14.63 -1.89 10.78
C ASN A 225 14.92 -2.93 9.67
N LEU A 226 14.52 -4.20 9.86
CA LEU A 226 14.62 -5.22 8.81
C LEU A 226 13.77 -4.85 7.57
N TYR A 227 12.56 -4.34 7.80
CA TYR A 227 11.66 -3.86 6.75
C TYR A 227 12.25 -2.69 5.95
N ILE A 228 13.03 -1.80 6.58
CA ILE A 228 13.72 -0.70 5.90
C ILE A 228 14.81 -1.23 4.97
N HIS A 229 15.60 -2.22 5.39
CA HIS A 229 16.59 -2.84 4.50
C HIS A 229 15.96 -3.51 3.29
N LEU A 230 14.80 -4.16 3.48
CA LEU A 230 14.00 -4.71 2.39
C LEU A 230 13.50 -3.61 1.45
N THR A 231 12.98 -2.51 1.99
CA THR A 231 12.52 -1.35 1.20
C THR A 231 13.66 -0.76 0.38
N SER A 232 14.83 -0.58 1.00
CA SER A 232 16.06 -0.12 0.35
C SER A 232 16.45 -1.02 -0.84
N ARG A 233 16.40 -2.34 -0.65
CA ARG A 233 16.69 -3.31 -1.70
C ARG A 233 15.68 -3.25 -2.84
N CYS A 234 14.40 -3.07 -2.53
CA CYS A 234 13.35 -2.91 -3.55
C CYS A 234 13.54 -1.61 -4.35
N VAL A 235 13.85 -0.50 -3.69
CA VAL A 235 14.18 0.77 -4.34
C VAL A 235 15.33 0.59 -5.33
N LYS A 236 16.45 -0.02 -4.89
CA LYS A 236 17.60 -0.29 -5.74
C LYS A 236 17.25 -1.21 -6.92
N HIS A 237 16.44 -2.25 -6.69
CA HIS A 237 16.00 -3.15 -7.76
C HIS A 237 15.27 -2.40 -8.87
N TYR A 238 14.35 -1.50 -8.53
CA TYR A 238 13.65 -0.69 -9.53
C TYR A 238 14.53 0.37 -10.17
N GLU A 239 15.48 0.95 -9.45
CA GLU A 239 16.46 1.89 -10.01
C GLU A 239 17.31 1.23 -11.11
N TYR A 240 17.79 0.00 -10.88
CA TYR A 240 18.51 -0.78 -11.90
C TYR A 240 17.61 -1.23 -13.05
N THR A 241 16.37 -1.61 -12.74
CA THR A 241 15.43 -2.05 -13.77
C THR A 241 15.07 -0.89 -14.70
N LEU A 242 14.69 0.28 -14.14
CA LEU A 242 14.37 1.48 -14.90
C LEU A 242 15.54 2.01 -15.73
N SER A 243 16.76 2.01 -15.18
CA SER A 243 17.94 2.47 -15.93
C SER A 243 18.29 1.56 -17.12
N SER A 244 18.04 0.25 -17.02
CA SER A 244 18.29 -0.71 -18.10
C SER A 244 17.08 -0.93 -19.02
N ALA A 245 15.87 -0.54 -18.61
CA ALA A 245 14.60 -0.85 -19.27
C ALA A 245 14.36 -0.12 -20.59
N GLN A 246 15.37 0.47 -21.25
CA GLN A 246 15.26 1.42 -22.37
C GLN A 246 14.33 1.02 -23.52
N ASN A 247 13.95 -0.27 -23.61
CA ASN A 247 12.98 -0.79 -24.58
C ASN A 247 11.79 -1.60 -23.99
N ARG A 248 11.72 -1.89 -22.69
CA ARG A 248 10.64 -2.71 -22.09
C ARG A 248 10.40 -2.34 -20.63
N LEU A 249 9.40 -1.49 -20.39
CA LEU A 249 8.83 -1.30 -19.06
C LEU A 249 7.56 -2.16 -18.97
N HIS A 250 7.43 -3.02 -17.97
CA HIS A 250 6.21 -3.83 -17.80
C HIS A 250 5.18 -3.06 -16.97
N ASP A 251 3.89 -3.19 -17.31
CA ASP A 251 2.80 -2.56 -16.55
C ASP A 251 2.82 -2.98 -15.07
N ASP A 252 3.28 -4.21 -14.78
CA ASP A 252 3.38 -4.70 -13.42
C ASP A 252 4.49 -4.02 -12.61
N ASP A 253 5.56 -3.55 -13.25
CA ASP A 253 6.63 -2.78 -12.58
C ASP A 253 6.08 -1.45 -12.06
N ILE A 254 5.24 -0.77 -12.85
CA ILE A 254 4.58 0.48 -12.44
C ILE A 254 3.61 0.21 -11.30
N LYS A 255 2.79 -0.84 -11.39
CA LYS A 255 1.86 -1.21 -10.31
C LYS A 255 2.61 -1.49 -9.02
N ASP A 256 3.74 -2.19 -9.08
CA ASP A 256 4.52 -2.52 -7.89
C ASP A 256 5.25 -1.30 -7.31
N LEU A 257 5.77 -0.40 -8.14
CA LEU A 257 6.28 0.90 -7.70
C LEU A 257 5.22 1.72 -6.96
N GLN A 258 4.00 1.81 -7.51
CA GLN A 258 2.88 2.51 -6.88
C GLN A 258 2.47 1.85 -5.55
N ARG A 259 2.47 0.52 -5.48
CA ARG A 259 2.20 -0.23 -4.24
C ARG A 259 3.25 0.06 -3.18
N TRP A 260 4.53 0.05 -3.54
CA TRP A 260 5.63 0.37 -2.62
C TRP A 260 5.56 1.82 -2.14
N ARG A 261 5.22 2.78 -3.02
CA ARG A 261 4.98 4.17 -2.64
C ARG A 261 3.86 4.28 -1.59
N ARG A 262 2.68 3.70 -1.85
CA ARG A 262 1.55 3.73 -0.91
C ARG A 262 1.92 3.09 0.43
N ARG A 263 2.61 1.95 0.39
CA ARG A 263 3.08 1.25 1.60
C ARG A 263 4.06 2.09 2.41
N SER A 264 5.05 2.72 1.78
CA SER A 264 6.02 3.57 2.48
C SER A 264 5.36 4.73 3.22
N LYS A 265 4.36 5.39 2.59
CA LYS A 265 3.58 6.46 3.24
C LYS A 265 2.78 5.96 4.45
N GLN A 266 2.11 4.81 4.31
CA GLN A 266 1.38 4.20 5.43
C GLN A 266 2.32 3.81 6.58
N SER A 267 3.49 3.23 6.26
CA SER A 267 4.50 2.88 7.25
C SER A 267 5.06 4.12 7.98
N GLN A 268 5.29 5.21 7.26
CA GLN A 268 5.71 6.49 7.84
C GLN A 268 4.67 7.02 8.84
N HIS A 269 3.38 7.00 8.48
CA HIS A 269 2.29 7.39 9.37
C HIS A 269 2.23 6.53 10.63
N LYS A 270 2.40 5.21 10.50
CA LYS A 270 2.41 4.29 11.66
C LYS A 270 3.54 4.60 12.64
N LEU A 271 4.75 4.87 12.14
CA LEU A 271 5.87 5.27 12.99
C LEU A 271 5.64 6.65 13.62
N LEU A 272 4.99 7.58 12.92
CA LEU A 272 4.60 8.87 13.48
C LEU A 272 3.67 8.73 14.69
N LEU A 273 2.69 7.81 14.63
CA LEU A 273 1.80 7.57 15.77
C LEU A 273 2.54 7.02 16.99
N VAL A 274 3.49 6.10 16.78
CA VAL A 274 4.34 5.58 17.86
C VAL A 274 5.26 6.68 18.40
N GLU A 275 5.84 7.51 17.54
CA GLU A 275 6.64 8.68 17.94
C GLU A 275 5.82 9.62 18.82
N ALA A 276 4.62 10.01 18.38
CA ALA A 276 3.75 10.94 19.09
C ALA A 276 3.31 10.38 20.46
N PHE A 277 2.96 9.08 20.52
CA PHE A 277 2.62 8.40 21.77
C PHE A 277 3.79 8.43 22.76
N VAL A 278 4.98 8.00 22.33
CA VAL A 278 6.16 7.97 23.21
C VAL A 278 6.52 9.38 23.66
N ASP A 279 6.46 10.38 22.77
CA ASP A 279 6.78 11.77 23.11
C ASP A 279 5.79 12.36 24.12
N HIS A 280 4.50 12.03 24.01
CA HIS A 280 3.46 12.47 24.96
C HIS A 280 3.67 11.88 26.35
N TRP A 281 3.75 10.56 26.47
CA TRP A 281 3.84 9.87 27.76
C TRP A 281 5.20 10.09 28.45
N ARG A 282 6.27 10.30 27.68
CA ARG A 282 7.61 10.60 28.24
C ARG A 282 7.64 11.94 28.98
N GLN A 283 6.81 12.89 28.58
CA GLN A 283 6.72 14.18 29.28
C GLN A 283 6.09 14.02 30.66
N GLN A 284 5.16 13.06 30.79
CA GLN A 284 4.43 12.79 32.03
C GLN A 284 5.23 11.93 33.02
N GLU A 285 6.11 11.05 32.54
CA GLU A 285 6.94 10.19 33.39
C GLU A 285 8.36 10.77 33.60
N ALA A 286 8.81 10.86 34.86
CA ALA A 286 10.14 11.37 35.22
C ALA A 286 11.25 10.29 35.09
N ASP A 287 10.94 9.04 35.43
CA ASP A 287 11.94 7.99 35.76
C ASP A 287 12.49 7.18 34.56
N GLY A 288 12.14 7.53 33.32
CA GLY A 288 12.57 6.79 32.12
C GLY A 288 13.12 7.64 30.97
N ARG A 289 13.20 8.97 31.13
CA ARG A 289 13.48 9.93 30.06
C ARG A 289 14.69 9.59 29.16
N PRO A 290 15.89 9.29 29.68
CA PRO A 290 17.06 9.05 28.82
C PRO A 290 16.96 7.77 27.98
N THR A 291 16.25 6.74 28.48
CA THR A 291 16.05 5.51 27.71
C THR A 291 15.07 5.72 26.55
N TRP A 292 14.01 6.49 26.80
CA TRP A 292 13.04 6.85 25.78
C TRP A 292 13.58 7.86 24.77
N ASP A 293 14.55 8.71 25.15
CA ASP A 293 15.27 9.56 24.20
C ASP A 293 16.00 8.74 23.13
N MET A 294 16.67 7.65 23.53
CA MET A 294 17.31 6.73 22.59
C MET A 294 16.29 5.99 21.71
N ALA A 295 15.17 5.54 22.29
CA ALA A 295 14.11 4.90 21.51
C ALA A 295 13.45 5.87 20.51
N LEU A 296 13.24 7.13 20.90
CA LEU A 296 12.74 8.18 20.01
C LEU A 296 13.73 8.50 18.89
N MET A 297 15.03 8.50 19.18
CA MET A 297 16.08 8.64 18.17
C MET A 297 15.98 7.50 17.13
N ASP A 298 15.82 6.25 17.58
CA ASP A 298 15.63 5.10 16.70
C ASP A 298 14.34 5.24 15.85
N ILE A 299 13.20 5.61 16.46
CA ILE A 299 11.93 5.81 15.74
C ILE A 299 12.07 6.89 14.66
N ARG A 300 12.68 8.02 15.00
CA ARG A 300 12.91 9.15 14.06
C ARG A 300 13.84 8.75 12.92
N TYR A 301 14.91 8.00 13.23
CA TYR A 301 15.80 7.45 12.22
C TYR A 301 15.04 6.56 11.22
N LEU A 302 14.25 5.61 11.71
CA LEU A 302 13.45 4.71 10.86
C LEU A 302 12.43 5.49 10.01
N ARG A 303 11.76 6.48 10.59
CA ARG A 303 10.79 7.34 9.89
C ARG A 303 11.47 8.15 8.77
N GLN A 304 12.62 8.75 9.04
CA GLN A 304 13.38 9.53 8.07
C GLN A 304 13.91 8.65 6.92
N GLN A 305 14.38 7.44 7.20
CA GLN A 305 14.80 6.50 6.16
C GLN A 305 13.64 6.11 5.24
N LEU A 306 12.46 5.81 5.79
CA LEU A 306 11.27 5.52 4.98
C LEU A 306 10.81 6.72 4.14
N GLU A 307 10.95 7.93 4.66
CA GLU A 307 10.65 9.16 3.92
C GLU A 307 11.58 9.32 2.72
N GLN A 308 12.89 9.12 2.90
CA GLN A 308 13.87 9.15 1.82
C GLN A 308 13.54 8.13 0.71
N TYR A 309 13.20 6.90 1.10
CA TYR A 309 12.80 5.86 0.14
C TYR A 309 11.46 6.17 -0.53
N SER A 310 10.50 6.76 0.18
CA SER A 310 9.25 7.22 -0.42
C SER A 310 9.48 8.28 -1.50
N ILE A 311 10.35 9.27 -1.24
CA ILE A 311 10.70 10.31 -2.21
C ILE A 311 11.38 9.69 -3.44
N SER A 312 12.32 8.76 -3.23
CA SER A 312 12.98 8.05 -4.33
C SER A 312 11.98 7.25 -5.19
N LEU A 313 11.02 6.56 -4.56
CA LEU A 313 9.94 5.87 -5.28
C LEU A 313 9.07 6.82 -6.10
N GLU A 314 8.76 8.00 -5.56
CA GLU A 314 8.00 9.03 -6.30
C GLU A 314 8.73 9.53 -7.53
N GLN A 315 10.03 9.78 -7.41
CA GLN A 315 10.89 10.15 -8.54
C GLN A 315 10.92 9.05 -9.60
N MET A 316 11.10 7.79 -9.19
CA MET A 316 11.10 6.64 -10.10
C MET A 316 9.75 6.46 -10.81
N ILE A 317 8.63 6.67 -10.14
CA ILE A 317 7.30 6.64 -10.77
C ILE A 317 7.18 7.73 -11.85
N SER A 318 7.69 8.93 -11.59
CA SER A 318 7.70 10.00 -12.58
C SER A 318 8.54 9.64 -13.81
N VAL A 319 9.72 9.03 -13.61
CA VAL A 319 10.59 8.54 -14.70
C VAL A 319 9.94 7.41 -15.47
N ALA A 320 9.32 6.45 -14.77
CA ALA A 320 8.59 5.35 -15.38
C ALA A 320 7.45 5.87 -16.27
N THR A 321 6.69 6.86 -15.80
CA THR A 321 5.57 7.44 -16.54
C THR A 321 6.03 8.17 -17.80
N SER A 322 7.10 8.96 -17.73
CA SER A 322 7.64 9.63 -18.93
C SER A 322 8.20 8.63 -19.94
N MET A 323 8.77 7.54 -19.45
CA MET A 323 9.24 6.44 -20.29
C MET A 323 8.11 5.73 -21.02
N VAL A 324 6.97 5.45 -20.37
CA VAL A 324 5.77 4.91 -21.03
C VAL A 324 5.33 5.83 -22.16
N GLN A 325 5.23 7.13 -21.89
CA GLN A 325 4.84 8.12 -22.92
C GLN A 325 5.79 8.13 -24.12
N LEU A 326 7.11 7.97 -23.88
CA LEU A 326 8.10 7.87 -24.95
C LEU A 326 7.97 6.56 -25.75
N ILE A 327 7.72 5.44 -25.09
CA ILE A 327 7.50 4.15 -25.74
C ILE A 327 6.25 4.20 -26.62
N ASP A 328 5.13 4.69 -26.09
CA ASP A 328 3.87 4.83 -26.82
C ASP A 328 4.02 5.77 -28.03
N SER A 329 4.77 6.87 -27.87
CA SER A 329 5.07 7.79 -28.97
C SER A 329 5.85 7.10 -30.08
N ARG A 330 6.91 6.35 -29.76
CA ARG A 330 7.69 5.60 -30.75
C ARG A 330 6.87 4.52 -31.43
N ARG A 331 6.04 3.80 -30.67
CA ARG A 331 5.13 2.78 -31.19
C ARG A 331 4.12 3.39 -32.17
N SER A 332 3.51 4.51 -31.80
CA SER A 332 2.60 5.26 -32.67
C SER A 332 3.28 5.74 -33.96
N LEU A 333 4.53 6.18 -33.90
CA LEU A 333 5.31 6.52 -35.10
C LEU A 333 5.55 5.30 -36.00
N GLN A 334 5.84 4.14 -35.42
CA GLN A 334 6.01 2.90 -36.16
C GLN A 334 4.69 2.43 -36.79
N ASP A 335 3.59 2.50 -36.04
CA ASP A 335 2.25 2.16 -36.53
C ASP A 335 1.83 3.12 -37.66
N ALA A 336 2.10 4.42 -37.55
CA ALA A 336 1.87 5.38 -38.61
C ALA A 336 2.71 5.08 -39.88
N ALA A 337 3.96 4.64 -39.72
CA ALA A 337 4.80 4.22 -40.83
C ALA A 337 4.25 2.95 -41.51
N ASN A 338 3.80 1.96 -40.74
CA ASN A 338 3.17 0.75 -41.27
C ASN A 338 1.86 1.07 -41.99
N VAL A 339 1.02 1.95 -41.43
CA VAL A 339 -0.22 2.45 -42.07
C VAL A 339 0.10 3.21 -43.36
N LYS A 340 1.17 4.02 -43.39
CA LYS A 340 1.63 4.69 -44.62
C LYS A 340 2.00 3.68 -45.71
N GLN A 341 2.69 2.60 -45.37
CA GLN A 341 3.04 1.55 -46.34
C GLN A 341 1.79 0.84 -46.87
N LEU A 342 0.86 0.46 -45.98
CA LEU A 342 -0.38 -0.20 -46.37
C LEU A 342 -1.28 0.70 -47.25
N THR A 343 -1.41 1.98 -46.89
CA THR A 343 -2.21 2.94 -47.68
C THR A 343 -1.60 3.17 -49.06
N LEU A 344 -0.27 3.19 -49.19
CA LEU A 344 0.40 3.30 -50.49
C LEU A 344 0.11 2.08 -51.38
N ILE A 345 0.15 0.87 -50.82
CA ILE A 345 -0.23 -0.37 -51.54
C ILE A 345 -1.69 -0.30 -52.00
N ALA A 346 -2.61 0.07 -51.11
CA ALA A 346 -4.04 0.19 -51.44
C ALA A 346 -4.30 1.25 -52.54
N LEU A 347 -3.61 2.39 -52.47
CA LEU A 347 -3.73 3.49 -53.43
C LEU A 347 -3.33 3.03 -54.85
N ILE A 348 -2.35 2.15 -54.98
CA ILE A 348 -1.92 1.60 -56.27
C ILE A 348 -2.90 0.51 -56.76
N PHE A 349 -3.24 -0.45 -55.91
CA PHE A 349 -4.00 -1.63 -56.32
C PHE A 349 -5.48 -1.36 -56.58
N VAL A 350 -6.14 -0.49 -55.81
CA VAL A 350 -7.60 -0.25 -55.95
C VAL A 350 -7.96 0.33 -57.33
N PRO A 351 -7.31 1.40 -57.82
CA PRO A 351 -7.59 1.94 -59.15
C PRO A 351 -7.22 0.97 -60.27
N LEU A 352 -6.09 0.27 -60.15
CA LEU A 352 -5.67 -0.73 -61.14
C LEU A 352 -6.66 -1.90 -61.23
N SER A 353 -7.16 -2.37 -60.08
CA SER A 353 -8.18 -3.43 -60.03
C SER A 353 -9.49 -2.98 -60.66
N TRP A 354 -9.87 -1.72 -60.48
CA TRP A 354 -11.05 -1.15 -61.14
C TRP A 354 -10.88 -1.10 -62.66
N VAL A 355 -9.73 -0.65 -63.16
CA VAL A 355 -9.42 -0.66 -64.61
C VAL A 355 -9.45 -2.09 -65.15
N ALA A 356 -8.82 -3.05 -64.47
CA ALA A 356 -8.85 -4.45 -64.86
C ALA A 356 -10.28 -5.02 -64.91
N SER A 357 -11.10 -4.72 -63.90
CA SER A 357 -12.52 -5.11 -63.86
C SER A 357 -13.33 -4.50 -65.01
N LEU A 358 -13.16 -3.20 -65.27
CA LEU A 358 -13.89 -2.49 -66.32
C LEU A 358 -13.60 -3.06 -67.72
N PHE A 359 -12.32 -3.33 -68.04
CA PHE A 359 -11.92 -3.84 -69.34
C PHE A 359 -12.15 -5.36 -69.50
N SER A 360 -12.23 -6.12 -68.39
CA SER A 360 -12.59 -7.54 -68.38
C SER A 360 -14.01 -7.80 -68.91
N LEU A 361 -14.91 -6.81 -68.84
CA LEU A 361 -16.30 -6.93 -69.28
C LEU A 361 -16.49 -6.95 -70.81
N SER A 362 -15.42 -6.78 -71.60
CA SER A 362 -15.55 -6.66 -73.05
C SER A 362 -14.45 -7.39 -73.82
N ASP A 363 -14.86 -8.29 -74.72
CA ASP A 363 -13.94 -9.18 -75.45
C ASP A 363 -12.96 -8.43 -76.36
N LYS A 364 -13.32 -7.23 -76.83
CA LYS A 364 -12.50 -6.42 -77.75
C LYS A 364 -11.15 -5.98 -77.17
N TYR A 365 -11.01 -5.98 -75.84
CA TYR A 365 -9.79 -5.54 -75.14
C TYR A 365 -9.08 -6.69 -74.42
N ALA A 366 -9.51 -7.94 -74.64
CA ALA A 366 -8.87 -9.12 -74.08
C ALA A 366 -7.48 -9.37 -74.72
N PRO A 367 -6.56 -10.04 -74.01
CA PRO A 367 -5.21 -10.31 -74.50
C PRO A 367 -5.25 -11.10 -75.82
N GLY A 368 -4.63 -10.54 -76.87
CA GLY A 368 -4.60 -11.11 -78.22
C GLY A 368 -5.45 -10.37 -79.25
N HIS A 369 -6.30 -9.43 -78.84
CA HIS A 369 -7.09 -8.57 -79.76
C HIS A 369 -6.40 -7.23 -80.06
N GLU A 370 -6.74 -6.63 -81.22
CA GLU A 370 -6.10 -5.43 -81.76
C GLU A 370 -6.07 -4.22 -80.81
N LYS A 371 -7.03 -4.11 -79.88
CA LYS A 371 -7.17 -2.96 -78.97
C LYS A 371 -6.61 -3.17 -77.57
N PHE A 372 -5.87 -4.26 -77.33
CA PHE A 372 -5.26 -4.55 -76.02
C PHE A 372 -4.36 -3.42 -75.49
N TRP A 373 -3.69 -2.67 -76.37
CA TRP A 373 -2.86 -1.50 -76.00
C TRP A 373 -3.62 -0.40 -75.25
N VAL A 374 -4.94 -0.26 -75.47
CA VAL A 374 -5.78 0.75 -74.80
C VAL A 374 -5.92 0.46 -73.30
N TYR A 375 -5.94 -0.82 -72.91
CA TYR A 375 -5.93 -1.22 -71.49
C TYR A 375 -4.62 -0.78 -70.81
N ILE A 376 -3.46 -1.05 -71.44
CA ILE A 376 -2.17 -0.67 -70.87
C ILE A 376 -2.06 0.86 -70.75
N ALA A 377 -2.46 1.60 -71.79
CA ALA A 377 -2.42 3.05 -71.79
C ALA A 377 -3.29 3.67 -70.67
N THR A 378 -4.52 3.17 -70.51
CA THR A 378 -5.44 3.67 -69.47
C THR A 378 -4.97 3.31 -68.06
N ALA A 379 -4.49 2.08 -67.84
CA ALA A 379 -3.92 1.66 -66.56
C ALA A 379 -2.71 2.53 -66.17
N LEU A 380 -1.81 2.84 -67.11
CA LEU A 380 -0.64 3.68 -66.86
C LEU A 380 -1.03 5.13 -66.55
N SER A 381 -2.00 5.69 -67.29
CA SER A 381 -2.50 7.06 -67.05
C SER A 381 -3.17 7.19 -65.68
N VAL A 382 -3.99 6.21 -65.27
CA VAL A 382 -4.64 6.21 -63.96
C VAL A 382 -3.60 6.06 -62.85
N LEU A 383 -2.63 5.15 -63.00
CA LEU A 383 -1.54 4.98 -62.05
C LEU A 383 -0.74 6.29 -61.88
N PHE A 384 -0.37 6.93 -62.99
CA PHE A 384 0.35 8.20 -62.97
C PHE A 384 -0.45 9.30 -62.28
N LEU A 385 -1.75 9.42 -62.60
CA LEU A 385 -2.63 10.41 -61.99
C LEU A 385 -2.75 10.20 -60.46
N VAL A 386 -2.89 8.96 -60.02
CA VAL A 386 -2.99 8.61 -58.61
C VAL A 386 -1.68 8.91 -57.85
N LEU A 387 -0.53 8.59 -58.44
CA LEU A 387 0.77 8.94 -57.87
C LEU A 387 1.01 10.45 -57.84
N LEU A 388 0.62 11.17 -58.91
CA LEU A 388 0.73 12.62 -59.00
C LEU A 388 -0.11 13.30 -57.90
N LEU A 389 -1.37 12.88 -57.74
CA LEU A 389 -2.27 13.39 -56.70
C LEU A 389 -1.72 13.10 -55.29
N SER A 390 -1.15 11.92 -55.07
CA SER A 390 -0.50 11.58 -53.80
C SER A 390 0.74 12.46 -53.52
N ALA A 391 1.57 12.71 -54.54
CA ALA A 391 2.77 13.54 -54.41
C ALA A 391 2.44 15.03 -54.17
N LEU A 392 1.43 15.56 -54.87
CA LEU A 392 0.95 16.94 -54.68
C LEU A 392 0.39 17.17 -53.27
N ARG A 393 -0.31 16.18 -52.70
CA ARG A 393 -0.80 16.27 -51.33
C ARG A 393 0.33 16.24 -50.31
N TYR A 394 1.39 15.48 -50.57
CA TYR A 394 2.56 15.40 -49.70
C TYR A 394 3.35 16.73 -49.67
N SER A 395 3.64 17.31 -50.84
CA SER A 395 4.41 18.55 -50.94
C SER A 395 3.70 19.77 -50.34
N HIS A 396 2.37 19.86 -50.49
CA HIS A 396 1.58 20.94 -49.91
C HIS A 396 1.55 20.89 -48.37
N VAL A 397 1.50 19.68 -47.78
CA VAL A 397 1.51 19.49 -46.32
C VAL A 397 2.89 19.80 -45.74
N GLU A 398 3.98 19.40 -46.41
CA GLU A 398 5.35 19.68 -45.97
C GLU A 398 5.69 21.18 -46.03
N GLY A 399 5.21 21.87 -47.09
CA GLY A 399 5.34 23.33 -47.23
C GLY A 399 4.57 24.10 -46.14
N PHE A 400 3.36 23.64 -45.78
CA PHE A 400 2.56 24.26 -44.72
C PHE A 400 3.22 24.08 -43.33
N LEU A 401 3.71 22.87 -43.01
CA LEU A 401 4.43 22.56 -41.77
C LEU A 401 5.71 23.39 -41.59
N LYS A 402 6.53 23.54 -42.64
CA LYS A 402 7.73 24.39 -42.60
C LYS A 402 7.39 25.87 -42.38
N SER A 403 6.28 26.35 -42.96
CA SER A 403 5.85 27.74 -42.80
C SER A 403 5.34 28.05 -41.38
N SER A 404 4.72 27.08 -40.70
CA SER A 404 4.22 27.23 -39.32
C SER A 404 5.35 27.15 -38.29
N ILE A 405 6.34 26.26 -38.48
CA ILE A 405 7.52 26.16 -37.61
C ILE A 405 8.41 27.42 -37.76
N GLY A 406 8.55 27.96 -38.98
CA GLY A 406 9.27 29.21 -39.22
C GLY A 406 8.64 30.45 -38.56
N ARG A 407 7.31 30.50 -38.42
CA ARG A 407 6.63 31.59 -37.70
C ARG A 407 6.80 31.52 -36.18
N LEU A 408 6.96 30.33 -35.60
CA LEU A 408 7.23 30.17 -34.17
C LEU A 408 8.65 30.60 -33.77
N SER A 409 9.64 30.43 -34.65
CA SER A 409 11.01 30.97 -34.41
C SER A 409 11.10 32.50 -34.47
N LEU A 410 10.10 33.17 -35.07
CA LEU A 410 10.08 34.63 -35.24
C LEU A 410 9.43 35.37 -34.06
N ILE A 411 8.71 34.68 -33.16
CA ILE A 411 8.10 35.27 -31.96
C ILE A 411 9.09 35.37 -30.78
N ARG A 412 10.26 34.70 -30.84
CA ARG A 412 11.29 34.76 -29.77
C ARG A 412 12.32 35.89 -29.93
N ARG A 413 12.17 36.80 -30.90
CA ARG A 413 12.99 38.01 -31.06
C ARG A 413 12.15 39.29 -30.98
N VAL A 414 11.31 39.42 -29.97
CA VAL A 414 10.86 40.76 -29.55
C VAL A 414 11.92 41.30 -28.58
N LYS A 415 12.68 42.26 -29.08
CA LYS A 415 13.60 43.13 -28.33
C LYS A 415 12.92 43.65 -27.06
N ILE A 416 13.46 43.31 -25.90
CA ILE A 416 13.31 44.11 -24.69
C ILE A 416 14.48 45.08 -24.70
N ASN A 417 14.21 46.35 -25.01
CA ASN A 417 15.12 47.48 -24.81
C ASN A 417 14.34 48.60 -24.11
N ALA A 418 14.67 48.85 -22.85
CA ALA A 418 14.56 50.08 -22.06
C ALA A 418 15.02 49.68 -20.65
N GLY A 419 15.98 50.27 -19.94
CA GLY A 419 16.64 51.58 -19.92
C GLY A 419 17.04 51.78 -18.43
N PRO A 420 18.09 52.56 -18.08
CA PRO A 420 18.65 52.54 -16.74
C PRO A 420 17.89 53.47 -15.78
N ALA A 421 17.58 52.97 -14.59
CA ALA A 421 17.49 53.69 -13.31
C ALA A 421 17.42 52.67 -12.17
#